data_AF-A0A5C5VYS3-F1
#
_entry.id   AF-A0A5C5VYS3-F1
#
_cell.length_a   1.000
_cell.length_b   1.000
_cell.length_c   1.000
_cell.angle_alpha   90.00
_cell.angle_beta   90.00
_cell.angle_gamma   90.00
#
_symmetry.space_group_name_H-M   'P 1'
#
loop_
_entity.id
_entity.type
_entity.pdbx_description
1 polymer ?
#
loop_
_entity_poly.entity_id
_entity_poly.type
_entity_poly.pdbx_seq_one_letter_code
_entity_poly.pdbx_strand_id
1 'polypeptide(L)'
;MRLLLALIGYASTATVIAAVLGVGYLWQADQLNDEKVFRMVALMHGVDLDSVGDTQEEVTQTTPSEQPSIDEVNRMHQLALRDYEVRQNVLQRGSSEFQYLLDRLVAERTRYDDMAQELNERIQQEKDLLQKESVQRVIKVLKSVKAAEGKDLLLKFLPEGANAQARQEGKDQVIRLLNALPADTTQAILKKFKSPEELEVLHELLDEMLDGGAPQRVLDQTLEQLSKRQLEN
;
A
#
# COMPACT_ATOMS: atom_id res chain seq x y z
N MET A 1 -29.00 -22.76 -14.57
CA MET A 1 -28.29 -22.78 -13.26
C MET A 1 -27.30 -21.64 -13.10
N ARG A 2 -26.40 -21.36 -14.07
CA ARG A 2 -25.43 -20.22 -13.99
C ARG A 2 -26.07 -18.82 -13.86
N LEU A 3 -27.20 -18.57 -14.52
CA LEU A 3 -27.89 -17.27 -14.45
C LEU A 3 -28.53 -16.99 -13.08
N LEU A 4 -29.02 -18.02 -12.39
CA LEU A 4 -29.60 -17.87 -11.04
C LEU A 4 -28.52 -17.54 -10.00
N LEU A 5 -27.34 -18.17 -10.11
CA LEU A 5 -26.20 -17.87 -9.24
C LEU A 5 -25.67 -16.44 -9.45
N ALA A 6 -25.64 -15.96 -10.69
CA ALA A 6 -25.24 -14.59 -10.99
C ALA A 6 -26.22 -13.54 -10.42
N LEU A 7 -27.52 -13.83 -10.46
CA LEU A 7 -28.56 -12.94 -9.94
C LEU A 7 -28.50 -12.80 -8.41
N ILE A 8 -28.24 -13.90 -7.70
CA ILE A 8 -28.04 -13.90 -6.25
C ILE A 8 -26.76 -13.14 -5.87
N GLY A 9 -25.67 -13.33 -6.63
CA GLY A 9 -24.43 -12.58 -6.42
C GLY A 9 -24.59 -11.07 -6.63
N TYR A 10 -25.32 -10.67 -7.67
CA TYR A 10 -25.60 -9.26 -7.93
C TYR A 10 -26.53 -8.64 -6.87
N ALA A 11 -27.55 -9.37 -6.42
CA ALA A 11 -28.44 -8.91 -5.35
C ALA A 11 -27.71 -8.76 -4.00
N SER A 12 -26.77 -9.66 -3.69
CA SER A 12 -25.94 -9.61 -2.49
C SER A 12 -24.97 -8.42 -2.51
N THR A 13 -24.28 -8.21 -3.63
CA THR A 13 -23.37 -7.06 -3.76
C THR A 13 -24.12 -5.73 -3.74
N ALA A 14 -25.29 -5.64 -4.37
CA ALA A 14 -26.13 -4.45 -4.34
C ALA A 14 -26.62 -4.11 -2.92
N THR A 15 -26.98 -5.11 -2.10
CA THR A 15 -27.43 -4.89 -0.71
C THR A 15 -26.29 -4.43 0.19
N VAL A 16 -25.08 -4.97 0.01
CA VAL A 16 -23.89 -4.52 0.76
C VAL A 16 -23.55 -3.07 0.41
N ILE A 17 -23.55 -2.71 -0.88
CA ILE A 17 -23.28 -1.34 -1.32
C ILE A 17 -24.34 -0.37 -0.78
N ALA A 18 -25.61 -0.75 -0.83
CA ALA A 18 -26.70 0.06 -0.29
C ALA A 18 -26.57 0.26 1.24
N ALA A 19 -26.15 -0.78 1.98
CA ALA A 19 -25.93 -0.67 3.41
C ALA A 19 -24.77 0.28 3.75
N VAL A 20 -23.65 0.19 3.03
CA VAL A 20 -22.49 1.07 3.22
C VAL A 20 -22.84 2.53 2.91
N LEU A 21 -23.57 2.77 1.82
CA LEU A 21 -24.04 4.11 1.46
C LEU A 21 -25.06 4.66 2.47
N GLY A 22 -25.96 3.82 2.98
CA GLY A 22 -26.92 4.22 4.02
C GLY A 22 -26.23 4.65 5.32
N VAL A 23 -25.23 3.88 5.77
CA VAL A 23 -24.43 4.23 6.96
C VAL A 23 -23.61 5.50 6.71
N GLY A 24 -22.97 5.63 5.55
CA GLY A 24 -22.22 6.83 5.18
C GLY A 24 -23.10 8.09 5.15
N TYR A 25 -24.31 7.99 4.61
CA TYR A 25 -25.27 9.09 4.57
C TYR A 25 -25.74 9.50 5.97
N LEU A 26 -26.00 8.53 6.85
CA LEU A 26 -26.38 8.79 8.26
C LEU A 26 -25.24 9.47 9.06
N TRP A 27 -23.98 9.16 8.72
CA TRP A 27 -22.81 9.80 9.32
C TRP A 27 -22.65 11.24 8.87
N GLN A 28 -22.87 11.51 7.58
CA GLN A 28 -22.76 12.87 7.03
C GLN A 28 -23.94 13.77 7.44
N ALA A 29 -25.10 13.19 7.75
CA ALA A 29 -26.28 13.90 8.24
C ALA A 29 -26.21 14.29 9.73
N ASP A 30 -25.11 14.00 10.43
CA ASP A 30 -24.85 14.31 11.85
C ASP A 30 -25.94 13.79 12.82
N GLN A 31 -26.74 12.80 12.37
CA GLN A 31 -27.79 12.16 13.18
C GLN A 31 -27.27 11.01 14.03
N LEU A 32 -26.01 10.60 13.82
CA LEU A 32 -25.27 9.63 14.63
C LEU A 32 -24.54 10.36 15.76
N ASN A 33 -25.32 10.93 16.68
CA ASN A 33 -24.78 11.43 17.94
C ASN A 33 -24.25 10.24 18.75
N ASP A 34 -23.07 10.37 19.38
CA ASP A 34 -22.39 9.29 20.11
C ASP A 34 -23.31 8.58 21.12
N GLU A 35 -24.26 9.32 21.69
CA GLU A 35 -25.26 8.80 22.61
C GLU A 35 -26.24 7.78 21.99
N LYS A 36 -26.60 7.93 20.70
CA LYS A 36 -27.46 6.96 20.00
C LYS A 36 -26.71 5.70 19.59
N VAL A 37 -25.45 5.84 19.21
CA VAL A 37 -24.56 4.70 18.91
C VAL A 37 -24.31 3.92 20.20
N PHE A 38 -24.05 4.62 21.31
CA PHE A 38 -23.90 4.01 22.63
C PHE A 38 -25.19 3.29 23.07
N ARG A 39 -26.37 3.89 22.91
CA ARG A 39 -27.66 3.23 23.19
C ARG A 39 -27.89 1.97 22.35
N MET A 40 -27.53 2.00 21.07
CA MET A 40 -27.69 0.85 20.19
C MET A 40 -26.74 -0.30 20.55
N VAL A 41 -25.49 0.03 20.91
CA VAL A 41 -24.50 -0.95 21.41
C VAL A 41 -24.91 -1.48 22.79
N ALA A 42 -25.43 -0.64 23.69
CA ALA A 42 -25.90 -1.02 25.01
C ALA A 42 -27.11 -1.98 24.94
N LEU A 43 -28.07 -1.70 24.05
CA LEU A 43 -29.19 -2.60 23.77
C LEU A 43 -28.71 -3.95 23.22
N MET A 44 -27.72 -3.94 22.33
CA MET A 44 -27.14 -5.17 21.77
C MET A 44 -26.36 -5.99 22.82
N HIS A 45 -25.80 -5.32 23.83
CA HIS A 45 -25.18 -5.93 25.01
C HIS A 45 -26.17 -6.27 26.14
N GLY A 46 -27.47 -6.01 25.95
CA GLY A 46 -28.52 -6.35 26.93
C GLY A 46 -28.52 -5.48 28.19
N VAL A 47 -27.92 -4.28 28.13
CA VAL A 47 -27.93 -3.32 29.23
C VAL A 47 -29.18 -2.46 29.11
N ASP A 48 -30.15 -2.73 29.97
CA ASP A 48 -31.42 -2.02 30.04
C ASP A 48 -31.21 -0.64 30.70
N LEU A 49 -31.00 0.40 29.87
CA LEU A 49 -30.71 1.77 30.32
C LEU A 49 -31.92 2.47 30.98
N ASP A 50 -33.12 1.90 30.91
CA ASP A 50 -34.30 2.41 31.63
C ASP A 50 -34.21 2.17 33.14
N SER A 51 -33.29 1.32 33.60
CA SER A 51 -33.06 1.08 35.04
C SER A 51 -32.14 2.12 35.71
N VAL A 52 -31.45 2.97 34.94
CA VAL A 52 -30.49 3.96 35.49
C VAL A 52 -31.15 5.31 35.78
N GLY A 53 -32.36 5.56 35.26
CA GLY A 53 -33.09 6.82 35.46
C GLY A 53 -33.96 6.87 36.72
N ASP A 54 -34.36 5.73 37.28
CA ASP A 54 -35.42 5.63 38.30
C ASP A 54 -34.94 5.25 39.71
N THR A 55 -33.63 5.21 39.98
CA THR A 55 -33.10 4.84 41.31
C THR A 55 -32.73 6.02 42.22
N GLN A 56 -33.28 7.22 41.99
CA GLN A 56 -32.98 8.39 42.82
C GLN A 56 -34.21 9.06 43.45
N GLU A 57 -35.11 8.28 44.06
CA GLU A 57 -35.95 8.79 45.15
C GLU A 57 -36.14 7.73 46.24
N GLU A 58 -35.04 7.30 46.89
CA GLU A 58 -35.15 6.74 48.23
C GLU A 58 -35.27 7.87 49.26
N VAL A 59 -36.49 8.02 49.78
CA VAL A 59 -36.82 8.82 50.96
C VAL A 59 -36.00 8.31 52.15
N THR A 60 -34.88 8.95 52.44
CA THR A 60 -34.12 8.70 53.66
C THR A 60 -34.80 9.39 54.83
N GLN A 61 -35.41 8.58 55.70
CA GLN A 61 -35.86 8.99 57.01
C GLN A 61 -34.67 9.53 57.82
N THR A 62 -34.86 10.71 58.39
CA THR A 62 -33.90 11.47 59.19
C THR A 62 -33.70 10.82 60.56
N THR A 63 -32.94 9.74 60.62
CA THR A 63 -32.26 9.32 61.86
C THR A 63 -30.91 10.06 61.90
N PRO A 64 -30.56 10.82 62.96
CA PRO A 64 -29.23 11.41 63.05
C PRO A 64 -28.20 10.27 63.06
N SER A 65 -27.24 10.33 62.13
CA SER A 65 -26.13 9.38 62.05
C SER A 65 -25.46 9.27 63.42
N GLU A 66 -25.40 8.06 63.98
CA GLU A 66 -24.50 7.79 65.10
C GLU A 66 -23.08 8.20 64.68
N GLN A 67 -22.37 8.93 65.55
CA GLN A 67 -21.00 9.31 65.27
C GLN A 67 -20.12 8.06 65.35
N PRO A 68 -19.30 7.77 64.33
CA PRO A 68 -18.48 6.57 64.30
C PRO A 68 -17.50 6.58 65.48
N SER A 69 -17.32 5.42 66.10
CA SER A 69 -16.31 5.25 67.14
C SER A 69 -14.90 5.43 66.58
N ILE A 70 -13.95 5.84 67.42
CA ILE A 70 -12.54 6.02 67.00
C ILE A 70 -11.95 4.74 66.37
N ASP A 71 -12.36 3.57 66.88
CA ASP A 71 -11.94 2.27 66.35
C ASP A 71 -12.54 1.97 64.96
N GLU A 72 -13.75 2.44 64.67
CA GLU A 72 -14.34 2.34 63.33
C GLU A 72 -13.63 3.25 62.33
N VAL A 73 -13.32 4.48 62.72
CA VAL A 73 -12.54 5.41 61.87
C VAL A 73 -11.16 4.82 61.55
N ASN A 74 -10.48 4.26 62.55
CA ASN A 74 -9.17 3.61 62.35
C ASN A 74 -9.26 2.40 61.42
N ARG A 75 -10.30 1.57 61.56
CA ARG A 75 -10.53 0.43 60.65
C ARG A 75 -10.82 0.89 59.22
N MET A 76 -11.63 1.93 59.03
CA MET A 76 -11.91 2.51 57.72
C MET A 76 -10.65 3.06 57.06
N HIS A 77 -9.81 3.78 57.81
CA HIS A 77 -8.52 4.27 57.30
C HIS A 77 -7.58 3.13 56.89
N GLN A 78 -7.51 2.05 57.67
CA GLN A 78 -6.69 0.89 57.32
C GLN A 78 -7.18 0.21 56.04
N LEU A 79 -8.49 0.04 55.87
CA LEU A 79 -9.06 -0.53 54.64
C LEU A 79 -8.80 0.38 53.43
N ALA A 80 -9.01 1.69 53.56
CA ALA A 80 -8.72 2.65 52.49
C ALA A 80 -7.24 2.64 52.07
N LEU A 81 -6.32 2.51 53.03
CA LEU A 81 -4.89 2.40 52.76
C LEU A 81 -4.55 1.11 52.01
N ARG A 82 -5.14 -0.03 52.42
CA ARG A 82 -4.96 -1.31 51.71
C ARG A 82 -5.51 -1.26 50.29
N ASP A 83 -6.69 -0.67 50.09
CA ASP A 83 -7.26 -0.49 48.76
C ASP A 83 -6.37 0.40 47.88
N TYR A 84 -5.79 1.45 48.45
CA TYR A 84 -4.83 2.30 47.75
C TYR A 84 -3.57 1.53 47.36
N GLU A 85 -2.99 0.74 48.26
CA GLU A 85 -1.84 -0.11 47.97
C GLU A 85 -2.14 -1.13 46.86
N VAL A 86 -3.32 -1.75 46.86
CA VAL A 86 -3.74 -2.68 45.81
C VAL A 86 -3.86 -1.95 44.46
N ARG A 87 -4.51 -0.78 44.42
CA ARG A 87 -4.64 0.02 43.19
C ARG A 87 -3.27 0.43 42.65
N GLN A 88 -2.36 0.87 43.51
CA GLN A 88 -1.01 1.25 43.11
C GLN A 88 -0.24 0.05 42.52
N ASN A 89 -0.34 -1.12 43.14
CA ASN A 89 0.28 -2.34 42.62
C ASN A 89 -0.30 -2.77 41.27
N VAL A 90 -1.63 -2.66 41.08
CA VAL A 90 -2.28 -2.98 39.81
C VAL A 90 -1.83 -2.02 38.71
N LEU A 91 -1.79 -0.71 38.99
CA LEU A 91 -1.31 0.30 38.03
C LEU A 91 0.14 0.07 37.66
N GLN A 92 1.00 -0.23 38.63
CA GLN A 92 2.41 -0.50 38.37
C GLN A 92 2.59 -1.76 37.53
N ARG A 93 1.86 -2.84 37.82
CA ARG A 93 1.89 -4.07 37.00
C ARG A 93 1.39 -3.81 35.59
N GLY A 94 0.26 -3.11 35.44
CA GLY A 94 -0.31 -2.77 34.14
C GLY A 94 0.64 -1.89 33.31
N SER A 95 1.31 -0.93 33.94
CA SER A 95 2.32 -0.10 33.26
C SER A 95 3.51 -0.93 32.77
N SER A 96 4.02 -1.84 33.60
CA SER A 96 5.14 -2.72 33.21
C SER A 96 4.74 -3.70 32.09
N GLU A 97 3.53 -4.25 32.15
CA GLU A 97 3.00 -5.13 31.12
C GLU A 97 2.77 -4.38 29.80
N PHE A 98 2.20 -3.18 29.85
CA PHE A 98 2.03 -2.32 28.68
C PHE A 98 3.38 -1.99 28.03
N GLN A 99 4.38 -1.61 28.83
CA GLN A 99 5.72 -1.32 28.31
C GLN A 99 6.33 -2.54 27.63
N TYR A 100 6.22 -3.72 28.25
CA TYR A 100 6.69 -4.97 27.68
C TYR A 100 6.01 -5.30 26.33
N LEU A 101 4.69 -5.12 26.25
CA LEU A 101 3.94 -5.33 25.01
C LEU A 101 4.32 -4.32 23.93
N LEU A 102 4.54 -3.06 24.30
CA LEU A 102 4.98 -2.01 23.39
C LEU A 102 6.38 -2.31 22.83
N ASP A 103 7.33 -2.67 23.69
CA ASP A 103 8.70 -3.02 23.28
C ASP A 103 8.69 -4.23 22.34
N ARG A 104 7.88 -5.24 22.66
CA ARG A 104 7.70 -6.42 21.80
C ARG A 104 7.10 -6.04 20.44
N LEU A 105 6.08 -5.20 20.42
CA LEU A 105 5.43 -4.75 19.17
C LEU A 105 6.40 -3.95 18.30
N VAL A 106 7.19 -3.06 18.90
CA VAL A 106 8.22 -2.28 18.19
C VAL A 106 9.30 -3.22 17.63
N ALA A 107 9.76 -4.20 18.39
CA ALA A 107 10.73 -5.19 17.94
C ALA A 107 10.18 -6.06 16.79
N GLU A 108 8.93 -6.53 16.89
CA GLU A 108 8.29 -7.29 15.83
C GLU A 108 8.12 -6.44 14.56
N ARG A 109 7.65 -5.19 14.68
CA ARG A 109 7.53 -4.27 13.55
C ARG A 109 8.87 -4.02 12.87
N THR A 110 9.91 -3.72 13.64
CA THR A 110 11.26 -3.48 13.11
C THR A 110 11.74 -4.69 12.31
N ARG A 111 11.54 -5.90 12.84
CA ARG A 111 11.89 -7.14 12.15
C ARG A 111 11.11 -7.36 10.85
N TYR A 112 9.83 -6.98 10.82
CA TYR A 112 9.03 -7.02 9.59
C TYR A 112 9.52 -6.02 8.56
N ASP A 113 9.85 -4.80 8.98
CA ASP A 113 10.37 -3.74 8.11
C ASP A 113 11.73 -4.19 7.51
N ASP A 114 12.63 -4.75 8.32
CA ASP A 114 13.91 -5.31 7.87
C ASP A 114 13.71 -6.45 6.85
N MET A 115 12.78 -7.37 7.12
CA MET A 115 12.46 -8.48 6.20
C MET A 115 11.87 -7.99 4.89
N ALA A 116 11.00 -6.97 4.93
CA ALA A 116 10.41 -6.37 3.74
C ALA A 116 11.48 -5.66 2.90
N GLN A 117 12.42 -4.96 3.54
CA GLN A 117 13.54 -4.34 2.86
C GLN A 117 14.44 -5.40 2.20
N GLU A 118 14.83 -6.44 2.93
CA GLU A 118 15.65 -7.54 2.39
C GLU A 118 14.97 -8.23 1.20
N LEU A 119 13.66 -8.49 1.31
CA LEU A 119 12.90 -9.08 0.22
C LEU A 119 12.88 -8.19 -1.02
N ASN A 120 12.66 -6.88 -0.84
CA ASN A 120 12.68 -5.93 -1.95
C ASN A 120 14.06 -5.87 -2.62
N GLU A 121 15.14 -5.86 -1.83
CA GLU A 121 16.52 -5.90 -2.34
C GLU A 121 16.78 -7.18 -3.15
N ARG A 122 16.35 -8.35 -2.65
CA ARG A 122 16.47 -9.63 -3.35
C ARG A 122 15.67 -9.65 -4.64
N ILE A 123 14.42 -9.18 -4.62
CA ILE A 123 13.56 -9.08 -5.81
C ILE A 123 14.20 -8.16 -6.85
N GLN A 124 14.77 -7.03 -6.42
CA GLN A 124 15.42 -6.09 -7.33
C GLN A 124 16.69 -6.70 -7.94
N GLN A 125 17.53 -7.37 -7.14
CA GLN A 125 18.71 -8.08 -7.63
C GLN A 125 18.34 -9.19 -8.62
N GLU A 126 17.31 -9.99 -8.32
CA GLU A 126 16.85 -11.05 -9.22
C GLU A 126 16.27 -10.48 -10.51
N LYS A 127 15.50 -9.39 -10.46
CA LYS A 127 15.05 -8.66 -11.64
C LYS A 127 16.22 -8.19 -12.50
N ASP A 128 17.21 -7.55 -11.90
CA ASP A 128 18.38 -7.03 -12.62
C ASP A 128 19.19 -8.17 -13.28
N LEU A 129 19.33 -9.31 -12.59
CA LEU A 129 19.96 -10.51 -13.13
C LEU A 129 19.17 -11.10 -14.29
N LEU A 130 17.85 -11.27 -14.14
CA LEU A 130 16.98 -11.81 -15.18
C LEU A 130 16.91 -10.89 -16.41
N GLN A 131 16.91 -9.57 -16.20
CA GLN A 131 16.99 -8.60 -17.30
C GLN A 131 18.32 -8.67 -18.03
N LYS A 132 19.45 -8.75 -17.31
CA LYS A 132 20.77 -8.93 -17.93
C LYS A 132 20.83 -10.25 -18.70
N GLU A 133 20.31 -11.34 -18.13
CA GLU A 133 20.30 -12.65 -18.77
C GLU A 133 19.38 -12.69 -20.00
N SER A 134 18.19 -12.06 -19.94
CA SER A 134 17.28 -11.98 -21.08
C SER A 134 17.89 -11.18 -22.23
N VAL A 135 18.51 -10.03 -21.95
CA VAL A 135 19.25 -9.24 -22.94
C VAL A 135 20.39 -10.05 -23.55
N GLN A 136 21.18 -10.76 -22.73
CA GLN A 136 22.26 -11.62 -23.21
C GLN A 136 21.76 -12.79 -24.09
N ARG A 137 20.61 -13.38 -23.76
CA ARG A 137 19.96 -14.40 -24.60
C ARG A 137 19.58 -13.84 -25.96
N VAL A 138 18.95 -12.66 -26.00
CA VAL A 138 18.59 -11.99 -27.27
C VAL A 138 19.83 -11.65 -28.08
N ILE A 139 20.89 -11.14 -27.44
CA ILE A 139 22.18 -10.88 -28.09
C ILE A 139 22.77 -12.16 -28.70
N LYS A 140 22.74 -13.28 -27.97
CA LYS A 140 23.25 -14.56 -28.47
C LYS A 140 22.48 -15.03 -29.70
N VAL A 141 21.16 -14.88 -29.70
CA VAL A 141 20.32 -15.18 -30.86
C VAL A 141 20.68 -14.25 -32.03
N LEU A 142 20.74 -12.94 -31.79
CA LEU A 142 21.08 -11.94 -32.83
C LEU A 142 22.48 -12.13 -33.43
N LYS A 143 23.44 -12.64 -32.65
CA LYS A 143 24.79 -13.02 -33.15
C LYS A 143 24.77 -14.27 -34.01
N SER A 144 23.84 -15.19 -33.76
CA SER A 144 23.77 -16.48 -34.46
C SER A 144 23.01 -16.41 -35.78
N VAL A 145 22.10 -15.44 -35.92
CA VAL A 145 21.32 -15.24 -37.15
C VAL A 145 22.09 -14.42 -38.17
N LYS A 146 21.67 -14.50 -39.44
CA LYS A 146 22.26 -13.67 -40.50
C LYS A 146 21.87 -12.20 -40.30
N ALA A 147 22.74 -11.28 -40.72
CA ALA A 147 22.50 -9.84 -40.57
C ALA A 147 21.17 -9.34 -41.19
N ALA A 148 20.70 -9.99 -42.26
CA ALA A 148 19.39 -9.66 -42.87
C ALA A 148 18.21 -10.08 -41.97
N GLU A 149 18.28 -11.29 -41.39
CA GLU A 149 17.26 -11.79 -40.45
C GLU A 149 17.29 -11.02 -39.13
N GLY A 150 18.48 -10.60 -38.69
CA GLY A 150 18.66 -9.72 -37.53
C GLY A 150 17.94 -8.38 -37.69
N LYS A 151 18.03 -7.75 -38.88
CA LYS A 151 17.27 -6.54 -39.23
C LYS A 151 15.76 -6.79 -39.08
N ASP A 152 15.25 -7.87 -39.68
CA ASP A 152 13.82 -8.18 -39.65
C ASP A 152 13.32 -8.45 -38.23
N LEU A 153 14.14 -9.06 -37.38
CA LEU A 153 13.83 -9.25 -35.96
C LEU A 153 13.78 -7.92 -35.20
N LEU A 154 14.71 -7.00 -35.46
CA LEU A 154 14.70 -5.66 -34.84
C LEU A 154 13.46 -4.85 -35.25
N LEU A 155 13.06 -4.91 -36.51
CA LEU A 155 11.85 -4.24 -37.00
C LEU A 155 10.57 -4.78 -36.35
N LYS A 156 10.52 -6.08 -36.01
CA LYS A 156 9.37 -6.66 -35.29
C LYS A 156 9.20 -6.14 -33.85
N PHE A 157 10.24 -5.56 -33.25
CA PHE A 157 10.12 -4.88 -31.95
C PHE A 157 9.49 -3.49 -32.06
N LEU A 158 9.30 -2.97 -33.27
CA LEU A 158 8.63 -1.70 -33.55
C LEU A 158 7.19 -1.99 -33.99
N PRO A 159 6.21 -1.93 -33.07
CA PRO A 159 4.83 -2.22 -33.43
C PRO A 159 4.28 -1.13 -34.37
N GLU A 160 3.91 -1.52 -35.59
CA GLU A 160 3.19 -0.66 -36.53
C GLU A 160 1.74 -0.45 -36.04
N GLY A 161 1.34 0.81 -35.83
CA GLY A 161 -0.02 1.17 -35.41
C GLY A 161 -0.29 1.16 -33.90
N ALA A 162 0.73 0.95 -33.05
CA ALA A 162 0.56 1.10 -31.61
C ALA A 162 0.58 2.58 -31.16
N ASN A 163 0.01 2.84 -29.99
CA ASN A 163 0.01 4.17 -29.36
C ASN A 163 1.43 4.76 -29.29
N ALA A 164 1.54 6.08 -29.27
CA ALA A 164 2.82 6.79 -29.26
C ALA A 164 3.80 6.27 -28.19
N GLN A 165 3.30 5.89 -27.01
CA GLN A 165 4.10 5.28 -25.93
C GLN A 165 4.68 3.91 -26.29
N ALA A 166 3.88 3.00 -26.85
CA ALA A 166 4.33 1.66 -27.23
C ALA A 166 5.36 1.70 -28.36
N ARG A 167 5.23 2.65 -29.29
CA ARG A 167 6.25 2.88 -30.33
C ARG A 167 7.57 3.36 -29.72
N GLN A 168 7.51 4.23 -28.70
CA GLN A 168 8.70 4.69 -27.99
C GLN A 168 9.37 3.58 -27.17
N GLU A 169 8.60 2.75 -26.48
CA GLU A 169 9.13 1.59 -25.74
C GLU A 169 9.83 0.59 -26.67
N GLY A 170 9.26 0.34 -27.86
CA GLY A 170 9.87 -0.49 -28.90
C GLY A 170 11.21 0.08 -29.37
N LYS A 171 11.27 1.39 -29.64
CA LYS A 171 12.52 2.10 -29.99
C LYS A 171 13.57 1.96 -28.89
N ASP A 172 13.20 2.17 -27.64
CA ASP A 172 14.10 2.05 -26.49
C ASP A 172 14.65 0.63 -26.30
N GLN A 173 13.86 -0.39 -26.60
CA GLN A 173 14.32 -1.78 -26.56
C GLN A 173 15.34 -2.05 -27.68
N VAL A 174 15.08 -1.57 -28.90
CA VAL A 174 16.00 -1.71 -30.04
C VAL A 174 17.32 -0.99 -29.75
N ILE A 175 17.28 0.24 -29.24
CA ILE A 175 18.49 1.02 -28.89
C ILE A 175 19.30 0.29 -27.82
N ARG A 176 18.65 -0.24 -26.77
CA ARG A 176 19.32 -1.03 -25.73
C ARG A 176 20.02 -2.27 -26.29
N LEU A 177 19.37 -2.97 -27.22
CA LEU A 177 19.95 -4.14 -27.88
C LEU A 177 21.12 -3.76 -28.80
N LEU A 178 21.00 -2.68 -29.57
CA LEU A 178 22.05 -2.19 -30.47
C LEU A 178 23.30 -1.75 -29.71
N ASN A 179 23.14 -1.06 -28.58
CA ASN A 179 24.25 -0.65 -27.71
C ASN A 179 24.95 -1.83 -27.01
N ALA A 180 24.22 -2.93 -26.76
CA ALA A 180 24.77 -4.11 -26.11
C ALA A 180 25.38 -5.12 -27.10
N LEU A 181 25.12 -4.99 -28.40
CA LEU A 181 25.72 -5.80 -29.46
C LEU A 181 27.15 -5.35 -29.78
N PRO A 182 28.06 -6.27 -30.19
CA PRO A 182 29.38 -5.87 -30.68
C PRO A 182 29.30 -5.03 -31.95
N ALA A 183 30.18 -4.05 -32.07
CA ALA A 183 30.20 -3.08 -33.18
C ALA A 183 30.17 -3.74 -34.57
N ASP A 184 30.87 -4.87 -34.76
CA ASP A 184 30.91 -5.59 -36.04
C ASP A 184 29.54 -6.15 -36.45
N THR A 185 28.81 -6.74 -35.50
CA THR A 185 27.47 -7.30 -35.75
C THR A 185 26.45 -6.18 -35.97
N THR A 186 26.53 -5.12 -35.17
CA THR A 186 25.70 -3.93 -35.33
C THR A 186 25.91 -3.31 -36.71
N GLN A 187 27.16 -3.09 -37.12
CA GLN A 187 27.46 -2.54 -38.44
C GLN A 187 26.98 -3.44 -39.59
N ALA A 188 27.10 -4.76 -39.44
CA ALA A 188 26.62 -5.71 -40.43
C ALA A 188 25.10 -5.67 -40.60
N ILE A 189 24.35 -5.52 -39.49
CA ILE A 189 22.88 -5.38 -39.48
C ILE A 189 22.46 -4.04 -40.07
N LEU A 190 23.08 -2.93 -39.64
CA LEU A 190 22.77 -1.58 -40.12
C LEU A 190 22.95 -1.43 -41.64
N LYS A 191 23.96 -2.09 -42.23
CA LYS A 191 24.19 -2.12 -43.69
C LYS A 191 23.09 -2.84 -44.48
N LYS A 192 22.14 -3.53 -43.82
CA LYS A 192 21.04 -4.25 -44.47
C LYS A 192 19.74 -3.45 -44.54
N PHE A 193 19.65 -2.31 -43.87
CA PHE A 193 18.57 -1.34 -44.05
C PHE A 193 18.76 -0.68 -45.43
N LYS A 194 17.79 -0.87 -46.33
CA LYS A 194 17.91 -0.44 -47.74
C LYS A 194 16.66 0.23 -48.29
N SER A 195 15.49 -0.07 -47.73
CA SER A 195 14.24 0.58 -48.14
C SER A 195 14.24 2.05 -47.67
N PRO A 196 13.65 2.99 -48.43
CA PRO A 196 13.49 4.37 -47.97
C PRO A 196 12.75 4.47 -46.64
N GLU A 197 11.71 3.67 -46.42
CA GLU A 197 10.96 3.61 -45.15
C GLU A 197 11.82 3.07 -43.99
N GLU A 198 12.68 2.08 -44.27
CA GLU A 198 13.62 1.52 -43.29
C GLU A 198 14.71 2.53 -42.89
N LEU A 199 15.14 3.39 -43.83
CA LEU A 199 16.15 4.41 -43.59
C LEU A 199 15.61 5.55 -42.73
N GLU A 200 14.33 5.91 -42.87
CA GLU A 200 13.66 6.87 -41.99
C GLU A 200 13.60 6.34 -40.55
N VAL A 201 13.17 5.08 -40.37
CA VAL A 201 13.16 4.43 -39.05
C VAL A 201 14.56 4.35 -38.44
N LEU A 202 15.58 4.05 -39.26
CA LEU A 202 16.96 4.03 -38.80
C LEU A 202 17.43 5.43 -38.38
N HIS A 203 17.08 6.47 -39.14
CA HIS A 203 17.42 7.84 -38.80
C HIS A 203 16.80 8.25 -37.47
N GLU A 204 15.50 7.96 -37.26
CA GLU A 204 14.81 8.21 -36.00
C GLU A 204 15.47 7.47 -34.82
N LEU A 205 15.90 6.23 -35.01
CA LEU A 205 16.59 5.46 -33.97
C LEU A 205 17.97 6.05 -33.63
N LEU A 206 18.70 6.56 -34.62
CA LEU A 206 20.00 7.18 -34.42
C LEU A 206 19.89 8.56 -33.76
N ASP A 207 18.88 9.34 -34.12
CA ASP A 207 18.59 10.64 -33.51
C ASP A 207 18.24 10.49 -32.03
N GLU A 208 17.34 9.54 -31.72
CA GLU A 208 16.99 9.20 -30.33
C GLU A 208 18.20 8.68 -29.52
N MET A 209 19.13 7.97 -30.18
CA MET A 209 20.37 7.52 -29.54
C MET A 209 21.35 8.69 -29.26
N LEU A 210 21.35 9.72 -30.11
CA LEU A 210 22.13 10.95 -29.91
C LEU A 210 21.57 11.81 -28.77
N ASP A 211 20.24 11.85 -28.63
CA ASP A 211 19.54 12.55 -27.54
C ASP A 211 19.67 11.86 -26.17
N GLY A 212 20.40 10.75 -26.09
CA GLY A 212 20.64 10.00 -24.85
C GLY A 212 19.58 8.93 -24.55
N GLY A 213 18.59 8.77 -25.43
CA GLY A 213 17.58 7.71 -25.42
C GLY A 213 16.74 7.62 -24.14
N ALA A 214 16.20 6.42 -23.88
CA ALA A 214 15.37 6.13 -22.70
C ALA A 214 15.92 6.66 -21.35
N PRO A 215 17.22 6.49 -21.03
CA PRO A 215 17.78 6.96 -19.76
C PRO A 215 17.67 8.46 -19.55
N GLN A 216 17.97 9.25 -20.60
CA GLN A 216 17.91 10.72 -20.54
C GLN A 216 16.47 11.20 -20.31
N ARG A 217 15.50 10.64 -21.04
CA ARG A 217 14.08 11.01 -20.89
C ARG A 217 13.51 10.72 -19.50
N VAL A 218 13.91 9.59 -18.90
CA VAL A 218 13.50 9.26 -17.52
C VAL A 218 14.12 10.24 -16.52
N LEU A 219 15.38 10.64 -16.72
CA LEU A 219 16.02 11.67 -15.90
C LEU A 219 15.31 13.02 -16.03
N ASP A 220 14.99 13.45 -17.25
CA ASP A 220 14.29 14.72 -17.48
C ASP A 220 12.89 14.71 -16.85
N GLN A 221 12.14 13.61 -16.98
CA GLN A 221 10.83 13.46 -16.34
C GLN A 221 10.89 13.46 -14.82
N THR A 222 11.91 12.80 -14.23
CA THR A 222 12.08 12.79 -12.76
C THR A 222 12.51 14.16 -12.25
N LEU A 223 13.38 14.88 -12.96
CA LEU A 223 13.74 16.26 -12.66
C LEU A 223 12.53 17.19 -12.72
N GLU A 224 11.67 17.03 -13.73
CA GLU A 224 10.45 17.83 -13.87
C GLU A 224 9.45 17.54 -12.73
N GLN A 225 9.28 16.27 -12.33
CA GLN A 225 8.43 15.89 -11.20
C GLN A 225 8.95 16.42 -9.86
N LEU A 226 10.27 16.40 -9.65
CA LEU A 226 10.90 16.96 -8.46
C LEU A 226 10.72 18.48 -8.40
N SER A 227 10.88 19.18 -9.54
CA SER A 227 10.66 20.63 -9.60
C SER A 227 9.20 21.02 -9.29
N LYS A 228 8.21 20.25 -9.76
CA LYS A 228 6.79 20.47 -9.44
C LYS A 228 6.49 20.28 -7.95
N ARG A 229 7.00 19.21 -7.32
CA ARG A 229 6.82 18.98 -5.87
C ARG A 229 7.52 20.01 -4.99
N GLN A 230 8.59 20.63 -5.47
CA GLN A 230 9.27 21.73 -4.77
C GLN A 230 8.53 23.07 -4.89
N LEU A 231 7.64 23.22 -5.88
CA LEU A 231 6.79 24.41 -6.03
C LEU A 231 5.44 24.29 -5.29
N GLU A 232 5.06 23.07 -4.91
CA GLU A 232 3.83 22.78 -4.15
C GLU A 232 4.03 22.76 -2.61
N ASN A 233 5.29 22.84 -2.14
CA ASN A 233 5.66 23.03 -0.73
C ASN A 233 6.18 24.45 -0.49
#